data_AF-A0A380IHL4-F1
#
_entry.id   AF-A0A380IHL4-F1
#
_cell.length_a   1.000
_cell.length_b   1.000
_cell.length_c   1.000
_cell.angle_alpha   90.00
_cell.angle_beta   90.00
_cell.angle_gamma   90.00
#
_symmetry.space_group_name_H-M   'P 1'
#
loop_
_entity.id
_entity.type
_entity.pdbx_description
1 polymer ?
#
loop_
_entity_poly.entity_id
_entity_poly.type
_entity_poly.pdbx_seq_one_letter_code
_entity_poly.pdbx_strand_id
1 'polypeptide(L)'
;MKKMNYAQTFLMTNMNAFPPETLPIIKEELEQLDEKSITMLLMTDIKSPITALIFSIFLGELGVDRFYTGHKELGIAKLALTVIGYITLFIVLGIFLLIGAYIWKLIDCFLIMKACKQMNFERLMWQINQAKTFQQARTKSASTAFEAETILYSK
;
A
#
# COMPACT_ATOMS: atom_id res chain seq x y z
N MET A 1 -28.78 -2.74 -9.67
CA MET A 1 -27.85 -3.46 -10.57
C MET A 1 -26.58 -2.68 -10.97
N LYS A 2 -26.21 -1.54 -10.34
CA LYS A 2 -25.02 -0.72 -10.72
C LYS A 2 -23.74 -0.93 -9.87
N LYS A 3 -23.86 -1.42 -8.63
CA LYS A 3 -22.70 -1.70 -7.74
C LYS A 3 -21.70 -2.72 -8.30
N MET A 4 -22.17 -3.61 -9.20
CA MET A 4 -21.43 -4.78 -9.67
C MET A 4 -20.23 -4.44 -10.59
N ASN A 5 -20.08 -3.18 -11.05
CA ASN A 5 -19.05 -2.82 -12.01
C ASN A 5 -17.81 -2.14 -11.39
N TYR A 6 -17.96 -1.25 -10.40
CA TYR A 6 -16.82 -0.44 -9.90
C TYR A 6 -15.83 -1.22 -9.02
N ALA A 7 -16.33 -2.03 -8.07
CA ALA A 7 -15.47 -2.86 -7.24
C ALA A 7 -14.67 -3.86 -8.09
N GLN A 8 -15.31 -4.46 -9.09
CA GLN A 8 -14.67 -5.36 -10.04
C GLN A 8 -13.66 -4.62 -10.93
N THR A 9 -14.01 -3.42 -11.43
CA THR A 9 -13.10 -2.58 -12.22
C THR A 9 -11.86 -2.19 -11.43
N PHE A 10 -12.02 -1.77 -10.17
CA PHE A 10 -10.90 -1.44 -9.29
C PHE A 10 -9.99 -2.65 -9.08
N LEU A 11 -10.57 -3.81 -8.75
CA LEU A 11 -9.83 -5.05 -8.56
C LEU A 11 -9.09 -5.46 -9.81
N MET A 12 -9.73 -5.46 -10.98
CA MET A 12 -9.10 -5.85 -12.25
C MET A 12 -7.95 -4.93 -12.64
N THR A 13 -8.10 -3.62 -12.38
CA THR A 13 -7.05 -2.62 -12.68
C THR A 13 -5.82 -2.82 -11.80
N ASN A 14 -6.01 -3.19 -10.53
CA ASN A 14 -4.95 -3.22 -9.52
C ASN A 14 -4.58 -4.62 -9.02
N MET A 15 -5.12 -5.70 -9.59
CA MET A 15 -4.97 -7.05 -9.02
C MET A 15 -3.51 -7.48 -8.85
N ASN A 16 -2.66 -7.09 -9.81
CA ASN A 16 -1.24 -7.43 -9.80
C ASN A 16 -0.46 -6.72 -8.70
N ALA A 17 -1.00 -5.62 -8.17
CA ALA A 17 -0.41 -4.83 -7.12
C ALA A 17 -0.75 -5.32 -5.71
N PHE A 18 -1.59 -6.35 -5.58
CA PHE A 18 -1.95 -6.98 -4.32
C PHE A 18 -1.40 -8.42 -4.20
N PRO A 19 -1.28 -8.94 -2.96
CA PRO A 19 -1.06 -10.37 -2.72
C PRO A 19 -2.31 -11.18 -3.14
N PRO A 20 -2.16 -12.31 -3.87
CA PRO A 20 -3.30 -13.11 -4.31
C PRO A 20 -4.16 -13.64 -3.16
N GLU A 21 -3.55 -13.88 -1.99
CA GLU A 21 -4.21 -14.35 -0.77
C GLU A 21 -5.18 -13.32 -0.17
N THR A 22 -5.00 -12.02 -0.42
CA THR A 22 -5.87 -10.98 0.14
C THR A 22 -6.97 -10.52 -0.83
N LEU A 23 -6.95 -10.98 -2.09
CA LEU A 23 -7.96 -10.61 -3.09
C LEU A 23 -9.41 -10.92 -2.66
N PRO A 24 -9.73 -12.07 -2.02
CA PRO A 24 -11.08 -12.34 -1.55
C PRO A 24 -11.54 -11.33 -0.48
N ILE A 25 -10.63 -10.95 0.41
CA ILE A 25 -10.88 -9.97 1.49
C ILE A 25 -11.18 -8.61 0.88
N ILE A 26 -10.33 -8.13 -0.04
CA ILE A 26 -10.54 -6.83 -0.69
C ILE A 26 -11.89 -6.81 -1.43
N LYS A 27 -12.25 -7.91 -2.09
CA LYS A 27 -13.53 -8.02 -2.79
C LYS A 27 -14.72 -7.87 -1.84
N GLU A 28 -14.74 -8.63 -0.75
CA GLU A 28 -15.80 -8.55 0.27
C GLU A 28 -15.92 -7.13 0.85
N GLU A 29 -14.78 -6.54 1.18
CA GLU A 29 -14.69 -5.19 1.73
C GLU A 29 -15.22 -4.11 0.76
N LEU A 30 -14.92 -4.23 -0.54
CA LEU A 30 -15.43 -3.34 -1.57
C LEU A 30 -16.93 -3.51 -1.84
N GLU A 31 -17.50 -4.71 -1.67
CA GLU A 31 -18.94 -4.95 -1.84
C GLU A 31 -19.79 -4.27 -0.75
N GLN A 32 -19.24 -4.19 0.47
CA GLN A 32 -19.88 -3.53 1.61
C GLN A 32 -19.90 -2.00 1.50
N LEU A 33 -18.94 -1.41 0.77
CA LEU A 33 -18.84 0.02 0.56
C LEU A 33 -19.91 0.56 -0.40
N ASP A 34 -20.25 1.85 -0.24
CA ASP A 34 -21.10 2.57 -1.18
C ASP A 34 -20.31 3.09 -2.41
N GLU A 35 -21.02 3.47 -3.48
CA GLU A 35 -20.41 3.88 -4.75
C GLU A 35 -19.51 5.12 -4.60
N LYS A 36 -19.85 6.05 -3.68
CA LYS A 36 -19.03 7.25 -3.45
C LYS A 36 -17.69 6.89 -2.81
N SER A 37 -17.71 5.99 -1.83
CA SER A 37 -16.50 5.48 -1.18
C SER A 37 -15.60 4.74 -2.18
N ILE A 38 -16.18 3.90 -3.04
CA ILE A 38 -15.41 3.20 -4.09
C ILE A 38 -14.79 4.20 -5.08
N THR A 39 -15.50 5.27 -5.43
CA THR A 39 -14.97 6.34 -6.30
C THR A 39 -13.77 7.05 -5.66
N MET A 40 -13.78 7.24 -4.34
CA MET A 40 -12.64 7.78 -3.61
C MET A 40 -11.44 6.81 -3.64
N LEU A 41 -11.68 5.50 -3.52
CA LEU A 41 -10.62 4.48 -3.62
C LEU A 41 -10.01 4.37 -5.02
N LEU A 42 -10.79 4.62 -6.08
CA LEU A 42 -10.28 4.68 -7.46
C LEU A 42 -9.24 5.80 -7.66
N MET A 43 -9.25 6.83 -6.82
CA MET A 43 -8.27 7.92 -6.83
C MET A 43 -7.02 7.60 -6.00
N THR A 44 -6.97 6.45 -5.33
CA THR A 44 -5.80 6.03 -4.55
C THR A 44 -4.66 5.64 -5.46
N ASP A 45 -3.49 6.20 -5.20
CA ASP A 45 -2.26 5.84 -5.86
C ASP A 45 -1.72 4.49 -5.36
N ILE A 46 -2.06 3.42 -6.09
CA ILE A 46 -1.54 2.07 -5.85
C ILE A 46 -0.17 1.95 -6.52
N LYS A 47 0.86 1.64 -5.72
CA LYS A 47 2.24 1.56 -6.21
C LYS A 47 2.44 0.28 -7.02
N SER A 48 3.21 0.35 -8.10
CA SER A 48 3.49 -0.82 -8.94
C SER A 48 4.64 -1.66 -8.35
N PRO A 49 4.43 -2.96 -8.06
CA PRO A 49 5.51 -3.85 -7.59
C PRO A 49 6.62 -4.02 -8.63
N ILE A 50 6.29 -3.90 -9.92
CA ILE A 50 7.26 -3.97 -11.01
C ILE A 50 8.15 -2.72 -11.00
N THR A 51 7.58 -1.54 -10.77
CA THR A 51 8.36 -0.30 -10.62
C THR A 51 9.28 -0.38 -9.40
N ALA A 52 8.80 -0.93 -8.28
CA ALA A 52 9.63 -1.18 -7.11
C ALA A 52 10.79 -2.14 -7.41
N LEU A 53 10.55 -3.20 -8.20
CA LEU A 53 11.58 -4.14 -8.65
C LEU A 53 12.62 -3.44 -9.55
N ILE A 54 12.18 -2.63 -10.51
CA ILE A 54 13.08 -1.85 -11.38
C ILE A 54 13.97 -0.95 -10.54
N PHE A 55 13.40 -0.22 -9.57
CA PHE A 55 14.21 0.59 -8.65
C PHE A 55 15.18 -0.24 -7.81
N SER A 56 14.82 -1.47 -7.43
CA SER A 56 15.72 -2.34 -6.68
C SER A 56 16.91 -2.82 -7.53
N ILE A 57 16.68 -3.06 -8.83
CA ILE A 57 17.74 -3.47 -9.76
C ILE A 57 18.71 -2.32 -10.04
N PHE A 58 18.19 -1.14 -10.40
CA PHE A 58 19.00 0.00 -10.83
C PHE A 58 19.51 0.87 -9.68
N LEU A 59 18.75 1.01 -8.60
CA LEU A 59 19.01 1.93 -7.49
C LEU A 59 18.95 1.24 -6.11
N GLY A 60 18.96 -0.10 -6.07
CA GLY A 60 18.89 -0.86 -4.81
C GLY A 60 20.11 -0.69 -3.91
N GLU A 61 21.28 -0.33 -4.47
CA GLU A 61 22.50 -0.01 -3.71
C GLU A 61 22.36 1.31 -2.94
N LEU A 62 21.53 2.23 -3.43
CA LEU A 62 21.20 3.48 -2.75
C LEU A 62 19.94 3.34 -1.87
N GLY A 63 19.27 2.18 -1.90
CA GLY A 63 18.05 1.91 -1.13
C GLY A 63 16.80 2.64 -1.65
N VAL A 64 16.82 3.19 -2.87
CA VAL A 64 15.72 3.99 -3.47
C VAL A 64 14.42 3.19 -3.61
N ASP A 65 14.53 1.88 -3.80
CA ASP A 65 13.40 0.95 -3.82
C ASP A 65 12.59 0.94 -2.51
N ARG A 66 13.27 1.07 -1.36
CA ARG A 66 12.64 1.13 -0.03
C ARG A 66 12.04 2.51 0.25
N PHE A 67 12.64 3.58 -0.29
CA PHE A 67 12.02 4.90 -0.25
C PHE A 67 10.72 4.96 -1.08
N TYR A 68 10.67 4.28 -2.24
CA TYR A 68 9.47 4.21 -3.07
C TYR A 68 8.32 3.46 -2.40
N THR A 69 8.62 2.31 -1.79
CA THR A 69 7.59 1.52 -1.08
C THR A 69 7.11 2.25 0.18
N GLY A 70 7.97 3.03 0.83
CA GLY A 70 7.65 3.85 2.00
C GLY A 70 8.33 3.39 3.29
N HIS A 71 9.15 2.34 3.21
CA HIS A 71 10.04 1.89 4.28
C HIS A 71 11.34 2.69 4.28
N LYS A 72 11.26 3.97 4.64
CA LYS A 72 12.39 4.91 4.60
C LYS A 72 13.55 4.48 5.50
N GLU A 73 13.27 3.88 6.64
CA GLU A 73 14.28 3.44 7.62
C GLU A 73 15.24 2.40 7.03
N LEU A 74 14.70 1.40 6.34
CA LEU A 74 15.49 0.38 5.64
C LEU A 74 16.25 0.95 4.44
N GLY A 75 15.67 1.93 3.74
CA GLY A 75 16.34 2.64 2.64
C GLY A 75 17.57 3.41 3.12
N ILE A 76 17.44 4.14 4.23
CA ILE A 76 18.53 4.88 4.87
C ILE A 76 19.62 3.92 5.36
N ALA A 77 19.24 2.79 5.96
CA ALA A 77 20.20 1.78 6.43
C ALA A 77 21.07 1.23 5.27
N LYS A 78 20.46 0.92 4.12
CA LYS A 78 21.20 0.49 2.92
C LYS A 78 22.14 1.57 2.40
N LEU A 79 21.67 2.83 2.32
CA LEU A 79 22.48 3.95 1.86
C LEU A 79 23.68 4.19 2.78
N ALA A 80 23.48 4.15 4.11
CA ALA A 80 24.57 4.27 5.07
C ALA A 80 25.57 3.13 4.93
N LEU A 81 25.09 1.89 4.76
CA LEU A 81 25.96 0.72 4.58
C LEU A 81 26.80 0.82 3.31
N THR A 82 26.23 1.25 2.19
CA THR A 82 26.98 1.40 0.94
C THR A 82 27.97 2.55 1.01
N VAL A 83 27.60 3.70 1.58
CA VAL A 83 28.52 4.82 1.80
C VAL A 83 29.69 4.42 2.71
N ILE A 84 29.42 3.75 3.84
CA ILE A 84 30.47 3.25 4.74
C ILE A 84 31.33 2.19 4.04
N GLY A 85 30.73 1.32 3.22
CA GLY A 85 31.45 0.33 2.41
C GLY A 85 32.45 0.98 1.45
N TYR A 86 32.03 2.04 0.74
CA TYR A 86 32.93 2.80 -0.14
C TYR A 86 33.99 3.58 0.63
N ILE A 87 33.66 4.19 1.76
CA ILE A 87 34.64 4.88 2.63
C ILE A 87 35.63 3.89 3.23
N THR A 88 35.24 2.65 3.51
CA THR A 88 36.16 1.65 4.08
C THR A 88 36.89 0.83 3.02
N LEU A 89 36.71 1.13 1.72
CA LEU A 89 37.27 0.38 0.60
C LEU A 89 38.81 0.29 0.63
N PHE A 90 39.49 1.33 1.15
CA PHE A 90 40.95 1.35 1.29
C PHE A 90 41.46 0.29 2.29
N ILE A 91 40.57 -0.21 3.15
CA ILE A 91 40.81 -1.31 4.06
C ILE A 91 40.17 -2.53 3.40
N VAL A 92 40.83 -3.69 3.38
CA VAL A 92 40.27 -4.94 2.84
C VAL A 92 38.86 -5.26 3.42
N LEU A 93 38.57 -4.73 4.60
CA LEU A 93 37.26 -4.75 5.25
C LEU A 93 36.11 -4.16 4.39
N GLY A 94 36.35 -3.08 3.64
CA GLY A 94 35.34 -2.48 2.78
C GLY A 94 34.90 -3.41 1.64
N ILE A 95 35.82 -4.24 1.12
CA ILE A 95 35.49 -5.25 0.09
C ILE A 95 34.52 -6.30 0.67
N PHE A 96 34.78 -6.80 1.88
CA PHE A 96 33.87 -7.75 2.54
C PHE A 96 32.49 -7.13 2.83
N LEU A 97 32.45 -5.85 3.21
CA LEU A 97 31.22 -5.12 3.51
C LEU A 97 30.38 -4.92 2.23
N LEU A 98 31.00 -4.57 1.10
CA LEU A 98 30.33 -4.44 -0.19
C LEU A 98 29.81 -5.78 -0.73
N ILE A 99 30.53 -6.89 -0.53
CA ILE A 99 30.03 -8.23 -0.88
C ILE A 99 28.76 -8.54 -0.08
N GLY A 100 28.75 -8.26 1.22
CA GLY A 100 27.57 -8.40 2.06
C GLY A 100 26.39 -7.53 1.59
N ALA A 101 26.66 -6.26 1.25
CA ALA A 101 25.64 -5.36 0.70
C ALA A 101 25.08 -5.86 -0.64
N TYR A 102 25.90 -6.48 -1.48
CA TYR A 102 25.48 -7.05 -2.76
C TYR A 102 24.58 -8.29 -2.58
N ILE A 103 24.93 -9.17 -1.64
CA ILE A 103 24.08 -10.31 -1.26
C ILE A 103 22.74 -9.82 -0.71
N TRP A 104 22.76 -8.80 0.16
CA TRP A 104 21.55 -8.19 0.69
C TRP A 104 20.68 -7.61 -0.43
N LYS A 105 21.26 -6.85 -1.37
CA LYS A 105 20.54 -6.36 -2.57
C LYS A 105 19.85 -7.50 -3.32
N LEU A 106 20.53 -8.62 -3.53
CA LEU A 106 19.98 -9.76 -4.27
C LEU A 106 18.78 -10.39 -3.56
N ILE A 107 18.88 -10.60 -2.25
CA ILE A 107 17.77 -11.09 -1.42
C ILE A 107 16.61 -10.07 -1.42
N ASP A 108 16.94 -8.79 -1.31
CA ASP A 108 15.95 -7.72 -1.22
C ASP A 108 15.17 -7.53 -2.52
N CYS A 109 15.80 -7.78 -3.68
CA CYS A 109 15.17 -7.78 -4.99
C CYS A 109 13.98 -8.76 -5.08
N PHE A 110 14.06 -9.91 -4.40
CA PHE A 110 12.94 -10.85 -4.31
C PHE A 110 11.91 -10.45 -3.24
N LEU A 111 12.35 -9.82 -2.14
CA LEU A 111 11.46 -9.40 -1.05
C LEU A 111 10.67 -8.14 -1.37
N ILE A 112 11.21 -7.22 -2.19
CA ILE A 112 10.60 -5.90 -2.44
C ILE A 112 9.25 -6.02 -3.12
N MET A 113 9.06 -7.01 -4.02
CA MET A 113 7.77 -7.23 -4.67
C MET A 113 6.69 -7.62 -3.66
N LYS A 114 7.02 -8.53 -2.73
CA LYS A 114 6.10 -8.94 -1.65
C LYS A 114 5.81 -7.78 -0.72
N ALA A 115 6.85 -7.05 -0.30
CA ALA A 115 6.71 -5.88 0.55
C ALA A 115 5.82 -4.80 -0.10
N CYS A 116 6.06 -4.47 -1.38
CA CYS A 116 5.25 -3.49 -2.11
C CYS A 116 3.77 -3.90 -2.17
N LYS A 117 3.50 -5.18 -2.49
CA LYS A 117 2.12 -5.71 -2.54
C LYS A 117 1.44 -5.63 -1.17
N GLN A 118 2.15 -6.03 -0.12
CA GLN A 118 1.65 -5.99 1.25
C GLN A 118 1.33 -4.55 1.69
N MET A 119 2.22 -3.60 1.40
CA MET A 119 1.99 -2.19 1.72
C MET A 119 0.80 -1.59 0.97
N ASN A 120 0.61 -1.93 -0.31
CA ASN A 120 -0.56 -1.48 -1.07
C ASN A 120 -1.85 -1.99 -0.43
N PHE A 121 -1.87 -3.26 -0.02
CA PHE A 121 -2.99 -3.85 0.69
C PHE A 121 -3.28 -3.12 2.01
N GLU A 122 -2.26 -2.90 2.84
CA GLU A 122 -2.41 -2.20 4.12
C GLU A 122 -2.95 -0.78 3.95
N ARG A 123 -2.43 -0.03 2.97
CA ARG A 123 -2.93 1.32 2.64
C ARG A 123 -4.38 1.29 2.18
N LEU A 124 -4.73 0.33 1.31
CA LEU A 124 -6.09 0.18 0.83
C LEU A 124 -7.04 -0.15 1.98
N MET A 125 -6.70 -1.11 2.83
CA MET A 125 -7.51 -1.49 3.99
C MET A 125 -7.70 -0.33 4.96
N TRP A 126 -6.65 0.46 5.18
CA TRP A 126 -6.78 1.68 5.98
C TRP A 126 -7.81 2.64 5.38
N GLN A 127 -7.77 2.90 4.07
CA GLN A 127 -8.74 3.77 3.40
C GLN A 127 -10.16 3.20 3.40
N ILE A 128 -10.31 1.89 3.18
CA ILE A 128 -11.59 1.19 3.25
C ILE A 128 -12.20 1.36 4.64
N ASN A 129 -11.42 1.11 5.70
CA ASN A 129 -11.89 1.25 7.08
C ASN A 129 -12.32 2.69 7.40
N GLN A 130 -11.60 3.67 6.88
CA GLN A 130 -12.00 5.08 7.00
C GLN A 130 -13.33 5.33 6.29
N ALA A 131 -13.47 4.85 5.04
CA ALA A 131 -14.70 5.01 4.27
C ALA A 131 -15.92 4.35 4.95
N LYS A 132 -15.75 3.14 5.50
CA LYS A 132 -16.81 2.47 6.29
C LYS A 132 -17.23 3.30 7.49
N THR A 133 -16.28 3.92 8.18
CA THR A 133 -16.56 4.79 9.34
C THR A 133 -17.39 6.01 8.95
N PHE A 134 -17.06 6.66 7.84
CA PHE A 134 -17.85 7.78 7.30
C PHE A 134 -19.25 7.34 6.85
N GLN A 135 -19.34 6.18 6.21
CA GLN A 135 -20.62 5.60 5.78
C GLN A 135 -21.54 5.35 6.99
N GLN A 136 -21.01 4.78 8.06
CA GLN A 136 -21.73 4.55 9.32
C GLN A 136 -22.16 5.85 10.02
N ALA A 137 -21.29 6.86 10.04
CA ALA A 137 -21.63 8.17 10.61
C ALA A 137 -22.81 8.82 9.85
N ARG A 138 -22.82 8.69 8.52
CA ARG A 138 -23.87 9.26 7.66
C ARG A 138 -25.21 8.56 7.85
N THR A 139 -25.22 7.23 7.97
CA THR A 139 -26.46 6.47 8.21
C THR A 139 -27.04 6.74 9.60
N LYS A 140 -26.18 6.82 10.62
CA LYS A 140 -26.60 7.17 11.99
C LYS A 140 -27.20 8.57 12.05
N SER A 141 -26.57 9.57 11.43
CA SER A 141 -27.08 10.94 11.38
C SER A 141 -28.41 11.05 10.64
N ALA A 142 -28.63 10.23 9.62
CA ALA A 142 -29.89 10.22 8.87
C ALA A 142 -31.04 9.61 9.70
N SER A 143 -30.78 8.56 10.48
CA SER A 143 -31.82 7.95 11.32
C SER A 143 -32.22 8.88 12.47
N THR A 144 -31.27 9.56 13.12
CA THR A 144 -31.60 10.52 14.19
C THR A 144 -32.36 11.73 13.68
N ALA A 145 -32.04 12.25 12.48
CA ALA A 145 -32.80 13.35 11.88
C ALA A 145 -34.24 12.93 11.57
N PHE A 146 -34.43 11.72 11.02
CA PHE A 146 -35.75 11.17 10.74
C PHE A 146 -36.58 10.91 12.00
N GLU A 147 -35.97 10.39 13.07
CA GLU A 147 -36.63 10.23 14.37
C GLU A 147 -37.05 11.59 14.96
N ALA A 148 -36.18 12.61 14.89
CA ALA A 148 -36.49 13.95 15.37
C ALA A 148 -37.65 14.61 14.61
N GLU A 149 -37.68 14.46 13.28
CA GLU A 149 -38.80 14.93 12.45
C GLU A 149 -40.10 14.18 12.79
N THR A 150 -40.05 12.85 12.94
CA THR A 150 -41.22 12.04 13.29
C THR A 150 -41.83 12.47 14.63
N ILE A 151 -41.01 12.77 15.63
CA ILE A 151 -41.44 13.27 16.95
C ILE A 151 -42.03 14.69 16.86
N LEU A 152 -41.50 15.54 15.97
CA LEU A 152 -42.01 16.90 15.78
C LEU A 152 -43.39 16.92 15.12
N TYR A 153 -43.64 16.05 14.14
CA TYR A 153 -44.93 15.94 13.45
C TYR A 153 -45.98 15.11 14.21
N SER A 154 -45.59 14.36 15.25
CA SER A 154 -46.52 13.59 16.09
C SER A 154 -46.98 14.34 17.36
N LYS A 155 -46.60 15.61 17.54
CA LYS A 155 -47.06 16.51 18.61
C LYS A 155 -47.98 17.58 18.04
#